data_AF-A0A947J1Z8-F1
#
_entry.id   AF-A0A947J1Z8-F1
#
_cell.length_a   1.000
_cell.length_b   1.000
_cell.length_c   1.000
_cell.angle_alpha   90.00
_cell.angle_beta   90.00
_cell.angle_gamma   90.00
#
_symmetry.space_group_name_H-M   'P 1'
#
loop_
_entity.id
_entity.type
_entity.pdbx_description
1 polymer ?
#
loop_
_entity_poly.entity_id
_entity_poly.type
_entity_poly.pdbx_seq_one_letter_code
_entity_poly.pdbx_strand_id
1 'polypeptide(L)'
;MNLENLNNEFYELELRFDVLFLLSTVLVSDFSLPSELEDMIYDGDMDDFSSLGLAQEAEDWDKQEVIDWLIENKRFGWLCKAATPVRDYLDADLYSSSWSCYTTKWLYADDFDELLKRAKSWVAACDVNFKSRRLNKEVEA
;
A
#
# COMPACT_ATOMS: atom_id res chain seq x y z
N MET A 1 17.39 -13.21 1.69
CA MET A 1 17.30 -11.73 1.66
C MET A 1 18.49 -11.14 2.40
N ASN A 2 19.27 -10.25 1.78
CA ASN A 2 20.37 -9.53 2.42
C ASN A 2 19.84 -8.16 2.89
N LEU A 3 19.97 -7.86 4.18
CA LEU A 3 19.40 -6.64 4.79
C LEU A 3 20.02 -5.35 4.25
N GLU A 4 21.31 -5.36 3.92
CA GLU A 4 21.97 -4.19 3.32
C GLU A 4 21.42 -3.90 1.91
N ASN A 5 21.17 -4.96 1.14
CA ASN A 5 20.56 -4.83 -0.18
C ASN A 5 19.12 -4.32 -0.09
N LEU A 6 18.36 -4.76 0.92
CA LEU A 6 16.97 -4.31 1.11
C LEU A 6 16.92 -2.82 1.43
N ASN A 7 17.81 -2.33 2.30
CA ASN A 7 17.85 -0.90 2.63
C ASN A 7 18.15 -0.03 1.40
N ASN A 8 19.11 -0.47 0.56
CA ASN A 8 19.42 0.24 -0.69
C ASN A 8 18.24 0.23 -1.66
N GLU A 9 17.54 -0.89 -1.80
CA GLU A 9 16.35 -0.98 -2.66
C GLU A 9 15.23 -0.03 -2.21
N PHE A 10 14.96 0.07 -0.91
CA PHE A 10 13.95 1.00 -0.39
C PHE A 10 14.34 2.46 -0.66
N TYR A 11 15.61 2.78 -0.50
CA TYR A 11 16.14 4.12 -0.78
C TYR A 11 16.05 4.47 -2.26
N GLU A 12 16.54 3.60 -3.15
CA GLU A 12 16.54 3.83 -4.60
C GLU A 12 15.14 3.94 -5.19
N LEU A 13 14.19 3.15 -4.67
CA LEU A 13 12.80 3.19 -5.12
C LEU A 13 11.99 4.33 -4.50
N GLU A 14 12.53 5.04 -3.51
CA GLU A 14 11.76 5.94 -2.64
C GLU A 14 10.49 5.25 -2.11
N LEU A 15 10.65 4.00 -1.64
CA LEU A 15 9.59 3.20 -1.05
C LEU A 15 9.70 3.26 0.47
N ARG A 16 8.58 3.53 1.14
CA ARG A 16 8.45 3.43 2.60
C ARG A 16 7.25 2.55 2.94
N PHE A 17 7.34 1.83 4.06
CA PHE A 17 6.17 1.27 4.72
C PHE A 17 5.83 2.15 5.90
N ASP A 18 4.72 2.86 5.81
CA ASP A 18 4.19 3.68 6.92
C ASP A 18 3.67 2.77 8.02
N VAL A 19 3.12 1.63 7.60
CA VAL A 19 2.48 0.65 8.45
C VAL A 19 2.82 -0.74 7.91
N LEU A 20 3.15 -1.68 8.80
CA LEU A 20 3.42 -3.08 8.45
C LEU A 20 3.00 -3.99 9.61
N PHE A 21 2.09 -4.92 9.34
CA PHE A 21 1.66 -5.92 10.31
C PHE A 21 1.58 -7.32 9.70
N LEU A 22 1.74 -8.33 10.55
CA LEU A 22 1.34 -9.70 10.25
C LEU A 22 -0.11 -9.89 10.75
N LEU A 23 -1.07 -10.12 9.86
CA LEU A 23 -2.49 -10.17 10.23
C LEU A 23 -2.81 -11.28 11.22
N SER A 24 -2.09 -12.41 11.16
CA SER A 24 -2.30 -13.51 12.10
C SER A 24 -2.11 -13.10 13.57
N THR A 25 -1.20 -12.16 13.85
CA THR A 25 -0.98 -11.71 15.24
C THR A 25 -2.07 -10.77 15.72
N VAL A 26 -2.72 -10.08 14.80
CA VAL A 26 -3.77 -9.09 15.06
C VAL A 26 -5.13 -9.77 15.24
N LEU A 27 -5.40 -10.84 14.49
CA LEU A 27 -6.69 -11.55 14.53
C LEU A 27 -6.82 -12.48 15.76
N VAL A 28 -5.71 -12.83 16.41
CA VAL A 28 -5.68 -13.70 17.60
C VAL A 28 -5.74 -12.89 18.90
N SER A 29 -5.54 -11.57 18.85
CA SER A 29 -5.62 -10.74 20.06
C SER A 29 -7.08 -10.43 20.40
N ASP A 30 -7.54 -10.91 21.56
CA ASP A 30 -8.84 -10.58 22.19
C ASP A 30 -9.02 -9.06 22.50
N PHE A 31 -8.04 -8.22 22.20
CA PHE A 31 -7.95 -6.84 22.67
C PHE A 31 -7.42 -5.92 21.56
N SER A 32 -8.33 -5.22 20.88
CA SER A 32 -8.12 -4.09 19.94
C SER A 32 -7.28 -4.37 18.69
N LEU A 33 -7.79 -3.94 17.53
CA LEU A 33 -6.97 -3.93 16.31
C LEU A 33 -6.01 -2.73 16.39
N PRO A 34 -4.86 -2.74 15.70
CA PRO A 34 -4.05 -1.54 15.53
C PRO A 34 -4.89 -0.39 14.97
N SER A 35 -4.68 0.83 15.47
CA SER A 35 -5.45 2.02 15.08
C SER A 35 -5.54 2.19 13.58
N GLU A 36 -4.45 1.96 12.84
CA GLU A 36 -4.43 2.15 11.39
C GLU A 36 -5.22 1.08 10.64
N LEU A 37 -5.38 -0.11 11.24
CA LEU A 37 -6.27 -1.15 10.71
C LEU A 37 -7.73 -0.83 11.07
N GLU A 38 -8.00 -0.28 12.26
CA GLU A 38 -9.33 0.23 12.61
C GLU A 38 -9.74 1.37 11.69
N ASP A 39 -8.87 2.36 11.48
CA ASP A 39 -9.09 3.48 10.57
C ASP A 39 -9.31 2.98 9.14
N MET A 40 -8.56 1.98 8.67
CA MET A 40 -8.81 1.37 7.36
C MET A 40 -10.18 0.67 7.28
N ILE A 41 -10.66 0.08 8.37
CA ILE A 41 -11.97 -0.59 8.41
C ILE A 41 -13.12 0.44 8.49
N TYR A 42 -12.95 1.52 9.24
CA TYR A 42 -14.02 2.51 9.47
C TYR A 42 -14.03 3.65 8.45
N ASP A 43 -12.85 4.11 8.04
CA ASP A 43 -12.64 5.29 7.21
C ASP A 43 -11.96 4.97 5.87
N GLY A 44 -11.65 3.69 5.61
CA GLY A 44 -11.00 3.27 4.37
C GLY A 44 -11.94 3.28 3.16
N ASP A 45 -11.39 3.56 2.00
CA ASP A 45 -12.11 3.51 0.74
C ASP A 45 -12.05 2.10 0.12
N MET A 46 -12.89 1.83 -0.89
CA MET A 46 -12.93 0.54 -1.60
C MET A 46 -11.60 0.06 -2.17
N ASP A 47 -10.72 0.99 -2.55
CA ASP A 47 -9.38 0.66 -3.03
C ASP A 47 -8.51 0.01 -1.94
N ASP A 48 -8.72 0.37 -0.68
CA ASP A 48 -7.98 -0.17 0.46
C ASP A 48 -8.43 -1.62 0.74
N PHE A 49 -9.73 -1.86 0.72
CA PHE A 49 -10.32 -3.20 0.87
C PHE A 49 -10.01 -4.14 -0.29
N SER A 50 -9.93 -3.60 -1.52
CA SER A 50 -9.56 -4.39 -2.70
C SER A 50 -8.18 -5.04 -2.54
N SER A 51 -7.27 -4.41 -1.80
CA SER A 51 -5.94 -4.94 -1.53
C SER A 51 -5.98 -6.24 -0.72
N LEU A 52 -6.95 -6.36 0.20
CA LEU A 52 -7.24 -7.55 0.98
C LEU A 52 -8.06 -8.60 0.22
N GLY A 53 -8.47 -8.29 -1.02
CA GLY A 53 -9.35 -9.15 -1.83
C GLY A 53 -10.80 -9.16 -1.34
N LEU A 54 -11.20 -8.14 -0.57
CA LEU A 54 -12.59 -7.95 -0.17
C LEU A 54 -13.39 -7.46 -1.37
N ALA A 55 -14.62 -7.97 -1.50
CA ALA A 55 -15.53 -7.62 -2.58
C ALA A 55 -16.19 -6.25 -2.31
N GLN A 56 -16.88 -5.72 -3.33
CA GLN A 56 -17.57 -4.43 -3.23
C GLN A 56 -18.62 -4.38 -2.10
N GLU A 57 -19.13 -5.55 -1.72
CA GLU A 57 -20.16 -5.76 -0.70
C GLU A 57 -19.65 -5.53 0.73
N ALA A 58 -18.34 -5.35 0.93
CA ALA A 58 -17.73 -5.11 2.24
C ALA A 58 -17.81 -3.64 2.71
N GLU A 59 -18.31 -2.72 1.88
CA GLU A 59 -18.43 -1.29 2.21
C GLU A 59 -19.36 -1.03 3.42
N ASP A 60 -20.34 -1.92 3.63
CA ASP A 60 -21.30 -1.85 4.74
C ASP A 60 -20.94 -2.75 5.93
N TRP A 61 -19.81 -3.46 5.88
CA TRP A 61 -19.46 -4.43 6.92
C TRP A 61 -19.01 -3.75 8.20
N ASP A 62 -19.46 -4.27 9.33
CA ASP A 62 -18.90 -3.89 10.61
C ASP A 62 -17.51 -4.52 10.85
N LYS A 63 -16.83 -4.02 11.88
CA LYS A 63 -15.49 -4.50 12.26
C LYS A 63 -15.43 -6.01 12.49
N GLN A 64 -16.47 -6.60 13.09
CA GLN A 64 -16.49 -8.02 13.38
C GLN A 64 -16.67 -8.82 12.09
N GLU A 65 -17.53 -8.37 11.18
CA GLU A 65 -17.73 -9.01 9.87
C GLU A 65 -16.44 -9.04 9.04
N VAL A 66 -15.66 -7.95 9.03
CA VAL A 66 -14.36 -7.92 8.36
C VAL A 66 -13.38 -8.91 9.01
N ILE A 67 -13.30 -8.95 10.34
CA ILE A 67 -12.44 -9.89 11.08
C ILE A 67 -12.82 -11.34 10.76
N ASP A 68 -14.11 -11.67 10.85
CA ASP A 68 -14.63 -13.01 10.61
C ASP A 68 -14.30 -13.45 9.18
N TRP A 69 -14.51 -12.57 8.21
CA TRP A 69 -14.15 -12.87 6.82
C TRP A 69 -12.65 -13.12 6.63
N LEU A 70 -11.78 -12.31 7.25
CA LEU A 70 -10.33 -12.51 7.19
C LEU A 70 -9.94 -13.88 7.77
N ILE A 71 -10.58 -14.30 8.86
CA ILE A 71 -10.37 -15.61 9.47
C ILE A 71 -10.87 -16.74 8.56
N GLU A 72 -12.10 -16.65 8.06
CA GLU A 72 -12.73 -17.65 7.19
C GLU A 72 -11.96 -17.86 5.88
N ASN A 73 -11.46 -16.77 5.30
CA ASN A 73 -10.69 -16.77 4.06
C ASN A 73 -9.18 -16.96 4.29
N LYS A 74 -8.77 -17.21 5.54
CA LYS A 74 -7.39 -17.50 5.93
C LYS A 74 -6.40 -16.41 5.53
N ARG A 75 -6.82 -15.15 5.60
CA ARG A 75 -6.00 -13.97 5.30
C ARG A 75 -5.12 -13.64 6.49
N PHE A 76 -4.04 -14.40 6.62
CA PHE A 76 -3.11 -14.35 7.75
C PHE A 76 -1.73 -13.80 7.40
N GLY A 77 -1.56 -13.33 6.16
CA GLY A 77 -0.32 -12.79 5.65
C GLY A 77 0.04 -11.39 6.17
N TRP A 78 0.89 -10.73 5.40
CA TRP A 78 1.35 -9.38 5.68
C TRP A 78 0.42 -8.34 5.06
N LEU A 79 0.12 -7.30 5.84
CA LEU A 79 -0.57 -6.10 5.39
C LEU A 79 0.36 -4.90 5.61
N CYS A 80 0.53 -4.06 4.59
CA CYS A 80 1.27 -2.82 4.73
C CYS A 80 0.57 -1.63 4.06
N LYS A 81 0.77 -0.45 4.62
CA LYS A 81 0.51 0.83 3.94
C LYS A 81 1.82 1.30 3.33
N ALA A 82 1.98 1.06 2.04
CA ALA A 82 3.16 1.50 1.29
C ALA A 82 3.01 2.97 0.89
N ALA A 83 4.12 3.70 0.86
CA ALA A 83 4.19 5.11 0.53
C ALA A 83 5.33 5.39 -0.45
N THR A 84 5.11 6.31 -1.38
CA THR A 84 6.13 6.82 -2.30
C THR A 84 5.84 8.28 -2.63
N PRO A 85 6.87 9.16 -2.71
CA PRO A 85 6.66 10.57 -3.00
C PRO A 85 6.09 10.74 -4.42
N VAL A 86 5.27 11.76 -4.60
CA VAL A 86 4.80 12.13 -5.93
C VAL A 86 5.97 12.76 -6.68
N ARG A 87 6.30 12.19 -7.85
CA ARG A 87 7.35 12.72 -8.72
C ARG A 87 6.77 13.77 -9.66
N ASP A 88 7.33 14.98 -9.63
CA ASP A 88 7.02 16.04 -10.57
C ASP A 88 8.13 16.11 -11.61
N TYR A 89 7.82 15.60 -12.81
CA TYR A 89 8.78 15.50 -13.90
C TYR A 89 8.99 16.84 -14.59
N LEU A 90 10.25 17.25 -14.64
CA LEU A 90 10.74 18.42 -15.36
C LEU A 90 11.17 18.05 -16.80
N ASP A 91 11.64 16.82 -17.00
CA ASP A 91 12.01 16.22 -18.29
C ASP A 91 11.84 14.68 -18.23
N ALA A 92 12.20 13.94 -19.27
CA ALA A 92 12.04 12.48 -19.35
C ALA A 92 12.70 11.73 -18.17
N ASP A 93 13.89 12.15 -17.75
CA ASP A 93 14.67 11.49 -16.70
C ASP A 93 15.00 12.43 -15.53
N LEU A 94 14.44 13.65 -15.54
CA LEU A 94 14.62 14.65 -14.50
C LEU A 94 13.29 14.91 -13.80
N TYR A 95 13.25 14.64 -12.51
CA TYR A 95 12.10 14.94 -11.67
C TYR A 95 12.52 15.56 -10.34
N SER A 96 11.56 16.21 -9.70
CA SER A 96 11.66 16.58 -8.29
C SER A 96 10.64 15.77 -7.49
N SER A 97 11.00 15.39 -6.28
CA SER A 97 10.14 14.64 -5.35
C SER A 97 10.33 15.18 -3.95
N SER A 98 9.31 15.06 -3.10
CA SER A 98 9.39 15.41 -1.68
C SER A 98 8.45 14.54 -0.87
N TRP A 99 8.91 14.12 0.31
CA TRP A 99 8.08 13.41 1.29
C TRP A 99 7.02 14.29 1.96
N SER A 100 6.98 15.60 1.66
CA SER A 100 5.85 16.46 2.03
C SER A 100 4.61 16.24 1.14
N CYS A 101 4.76 15.57 0.00
CA CYS A 101 3.68 15.25 -0.93
C CYS A 101 3.89 13.83 -1.48
N TYR A 102 3.18 12.86 -0.90
CA TYR A 102 3.32 11.46 -1.24
C TYR A 102 1.96 10.80 -1.42
N THR A 103 1.97 9.67 -2.12
CA THR A 103 0.80 8.81 -2.27
C THR A 103 1.01 7.54 -1.46
N THR A 104 -0.09 6.94 -1.01
CA THR A 104 -0.09 5.70 -0.24
C THR A 104 -0.97 4.65 -0.89
N LYS A 105 -0.68 3.38 -0.63
CA LYS A 105 -1.55 2.26 -1.00
C LYS A 105 -1.44 1.12 0.00
N TRP A 106 -2.57 0.55 0.39
CA TRP A 106 -2.59 -0.70 1.12
C TRP A 106 -2.28 -1.88 0.21
N LEU A 107 -1.44 -2.79 0.71
CA LEU A 107 -1.01 -3.99 0.00
C LEU A 107 -1.03 -5.16 0.97
N TYR A 108 -1.59 -6.27 0.51
CA TYR A 108 -1.58 -7.54 1.20
C TYR A 108 -0.79 -8.59 0.40
N ALA A 109 -0.11 -9.50 1.09
CA ALA A 109 0.43 -10.74 0.52
C ALA A 109 0.57 -11.82 1.59
N ASP A 110 0.49 -13.09 1.20
CA ASP A 110 0.63 -14.20 2.16
C ASP A 110 2.08 -14.32 2.68
N ASP A 111 3.05 -13.92 1.88
CA ASP A 111 4.47 -13.90 2.23
C ASP A 111 5.11 -12.51 2.03
N PHE A 112 6.17 -12.24 2.79
CA PHE A 112 6.83 -10.93 2.79
C PHE A 112 7.57 -10.65 1.47
N ASP A 113 8.13 -11.66 0.82
CA ASP A 113 8.84 -11.47 -0.45
C ASP A 113 7.86 -11.08 -1.58
N GLU A 114 6.65 -11.65 -1.57
CA GLU A 114 5.55 -11.25 -2.45
C GLU A 114 5.05 -9.84 -2.11
N LEU A 115 4.91 -9.49 -0.83
CA LEU A 115 4.55 -8.14 -0.42
C LEU A 115 5.54 -7.11 -1.00
N LEU A 116 6.84 -7.38 -0.87
CA LEU A 116 7.88 -6.54 -1.45
C LEU A 116 7.74 -6.43 -2.97
N LYS A 117 7.54 -7.54 -3.69
CA LYS A 117 7.34 -7.51 -5.15
C LYS A 117 6.13 -6.65 -5.54
N ARG A 118 5.03 -6.76 -4.80
CA ARG A 118 3.81 -5.96 -5.03
C ARG A 118 4.07 -4.47 -4.77
N ALA A 119 4.76 -4.14 -3.68
CA ALA A 119 5.13 -2.76 -3.36
C ALA A 119 6.03 -2.13 -4.43
N LYS A 120 7.08 -2.84 -4.86
CA LYS A 120 7.97 -2.39 -5.94
C LYS A 120 7.21 -2.17 -7.25
N SER A 121 6.34 -3.11 -7.61
CA SER A 121 5.53 -3.03 -8.83
C SER A 121 4.56 -1.85 -8.79
N TRP A 122 3.98 -1.57 -7.62
CA TRP A 122 3.11 -0.42 -7.41
C TRP A 122 3.86 0.91 -7.57
N VAL A 123 5.05 1.05 -6.97
CA VAL A 123 5.90 2.24 -7.13
C VAL A 123 6.23 2.48 -8.60
N ALA A 124 6.63 1.43 -9.33
CA ALA A 124 6.89 1.52 -10.76
C ALA A 124 5.65 1.97 -11.57
N ALA A 125 4.46 1.51 -11.20
CA ALA A 125 3.22 1.96 -11.83
C ALA A 125 2.89 3.43 -11.52
N CYS A 126 3.17 3.90 -10.31
CA CYS A 126 3.04 5.32 -9.96
C CYS A 126 3.98 6.19 -10.82
N ASP A 127 5.21 5.75 -11.02
CA ASP A 127 6.22 6.44 -11.85
C ASP A 127 5.72 6.70 -13.28
N VAL A 128 5.20 5.65 -13.92
CA VAL A 128 4.62 5.71 -15.27
C VAL A 128 3.43 6.69 -15.31
N ASN A 129 2.58 6.66 -14.29
CA ASN A 129 1.42 7.56 -14.19
C ASN A 129 1.84 9.02 -14.02
N PHE A 130 2.84 9.31 -13.18
CA PHE A 130 3.35 10.66 -12.97
C PHE A 130 3.96 11.24 -14.24
N LYS A 131 4.78 10.45 -14.93
CA LYS A 131 5.38 10.82 -16.21
C LYS A 131 4.32 11.09 -17.29
N SER A 132 3.28 10.25 -17.36
CA SER A 132 2.17 10.42 -18.31
C SER A 132 1.33 11.68 -18.06
N ARG A 133 1.09 12.02 -16.80
CA ARG A 133 0.36 13.25 -16.43
C ARG A 133 1.07 14.52 -16.91
N ARG A 134 2.41 14.54 -16.91
CA ARG A 134 3.19 15.66 -17.43
C ARG A 134 3.02 15.81 -18.94
N LEU A 135 3.20 14.72 -19.69
CA LEU A 135 3.04 14.70 -21.15
C LEU A 135 1.67 15.21 -21.58
N ASN A 136 0.60 14.81 -20.88
CA ASN A 136 -0.75 15.27 -21.20
C ASN A 136 -0.93 16.77 -20.93
N LYS A 137 -0.32 17.32 -19.87
CA LYS A 137 -0.34 18.77 -19.59
C LYS A 137 0.40 19.60 -20.66
N GLU A 138 1.42 19.05 -21.31
CA GLU A 138 2.14 19.73 -22.40
C GLU A 138 1.36 19.73 -23.71
N VAL A 139 0.45 18.77 -23.92
CA VAL A 139 -0.41 18.71 -25.12
C VAL A 139 -1.58 19.71 -25.03
N GLU A 140 -2.00 20.08 -23.81
CA GLU A 140 -3.09 21.01 -23.56
C GLU A 140 -2.66 22.49 -23.42
N ALA A 141 -1.36 22.77 -23.39
CA ALA A 141 -0.77 24.10 -23.20
C ALA A 141 -0.27 24.73 -24.52
#